data_AF-A0A451ALM1-F1
#
_entry.id   AF-A0A451ALM1-F1
#
_cell.length_a   1.000
_cell.length_b   1.000
_cell.length_c   1.000
_cell.angle_alpha   90.00
_cell.angle_beta   90.00
_cell.angle_gamma   90.00
#
_symmetry.space_group_name_H-M   'P 1'
#
loop_
_entity.id
_entity.type
_entity.pdbx_description
1 polymer ?
#
loop_
_entity_poly.entity_id
_entity_poly.type
_entity_poly.pdbx_seq_one_letter_code
_entity_poly.pdbx_strand_id
1 'polypeptide(L)'
;PSNRSQITFSAAYNVWKVMNCREPGGLGYATYACPDHPDQVTHIPKTCKSRFCSVCAKIQVDKWVADMNRLFPNCPYFHITFTVPSQFRILLFEKRSLLNAVFSAGAQTLL
;
A
#
# COMPACT_ATOMS: atom_id res chain seq x y z
N PRO A 1 5.56 34.13 -13.34
CA PRO A 1 6.68 33.30 -12.83
C PRO A 1 6.50 33.03 -11.33
N SER A 2 5.57 32.13 -10.99
CA SER A 2 5.27 31.78 -9.60
C SER A 2 6.15 30.62 -9.15
N ASN A 3 7.26 30.97 -8.52
CA ASN A 3 8.14 30.05 -7.80
C ASN A 3 7.43 29.58 -6.52
N ARG A 4 6.58 28.55 -6.62
CA ARG A 4 6.13 27.75 -5.47
C ARG A 4 7.01 26.51 -5.43
N SER A 5 7.73 26.31 -4.34
CA SER A 5 8.40 25.04 -4.04
C SER A 5 7.40 23.89 -4.20
N GLN A 6 7.55 23.10 -5.27
CA GLN A 6 6.53 22.17 -5.78
C GLN A 6 6.36 20.87 -4.98
N ILE A 7 6.86 20.80 -3.74
CA ILE A 7 6.85 19.56 -2.94
C ILE A 7 5.94 19.73 -1.74
N THR A 8 4.92 18.89 -1.66
CA THR A 8 4.03 18.87 -0.49
C THR A 8 4.76 18.37 0.74
N PHE A 9 4.35 18.84 1.92
CA PHE A 9 4.89 18.36 3.19
C PHE A 9 4.81 16.83 3.32
N SER A 10 3.71 16.22 2.87
CA SER A 10 3.52 14.77 2.93
C SER A 10 4.56 14.00 2.10
N ALA A 11 4.93 14.51 0.93
CA ALA A 11 5.98 13.93 0.09
C ALA A 11 7.34 14.07 0.76
N ALA A 12 7.70 15.29 1.20
CA ALA A 12 8.98 15.54 1.89
C ALA A 12 9.12 14.72 3.18
N TYR A 13 8.09 14.68 4.01
CA TYR A 13 8.05 13.90 5.24
C TYR A 13 8.16 12.40 4.96
N ASN A 14 7.51 11.90 3.92
CA ASN A 14 7.62 10.49 3.54
C ASN A 14 9.05 10.12 3.10
N VAL A 15 9.72 10.98 2.34
CA VAL A 15 11.14 10.80 1.98
C VAL A 15 12.01 10.78 3.23
N TRP A 16 11.84 11.75 4.14
CA TRP A 16 12.56 11.79 5.41
C TRP A 16 12.36 10.51 6.24
N LYS A 17 11.12 10.00 6.34
CA LYS A 17 10.84 8.74 7.03
C LYS A 17 11.54 7.54 6.38
N VAL A 18 11.60 7.49 5.05
CA VAL A 18 12.29 6.40 4.33
C VAL A 18 13.78 6.42 4.63
N MET A 19 14.41 7.60 4.62
CA MET A 19 15.84 7.77 4.95
C MET A 19 16.16 7.40 6.41
N ASN A 20 15.21 7.56 7.32
CA ASN A 20 15.37 7.25 8.75
C ASN A 20 14.75 5.90 9.16
N CYS A 21 14.45 5.03 8.20
CA CYS A 21 13.81 3.75 8.49
C CYS A 21 14.73 2.83 9.31
N ARG A 22 14.26 2.37 10.48
CA ARG A 22 15.04 1.53 11.42
C ARG A 22 16.29 2.20 11.98
N GLU A 23 16.36 3.52 11.90
CA GLU A 23 17.44 4.30 12.50
C GLU A 23 17.04 4.73 13.92
N PRO A 24 17.71 4.24 14.99
CA PRO A 24 17.41 4.61 16.37
C PRO A 24 17.45 6.12 16.63
N GLY A 25 18.38 6.86 16.00
CA GLY A 25 18.46 8.32 16.12
C GLY A 25 17.41 9.08 15.29
N GLY A 26 16.76 8.41 14.35
CA GLY A 26 15.81 9.00 13.41
C GLY A 26 14.36 8.78 13.84
N LEU A 27 13.81 7.61 13.52
CA LEU A 27 12.43 7.26 13.90
C LEU A 27 12.30 6.78 15.35
N GLY A 28 13.42 6.60 16.05
CA GLY A 28 13.43 6.04 17.40
C GLY A 28 13.29 4.52 17.41
N TYR A 29 13.17 3.99 18.62
CA TYR A 29 12.99 2.57 18.89
C TYR A 29 11.97 2.36 20.02
N ALA A 30 11.46 1.15 20.12
CA ALA A 30 10.72 0.69 21.29
C ALA A 30 11.66 -0.19 22.13
N THR A 31 11.56 -0.06 23.46
CA THR A 31 12.38 -0.82 24.39
C THR A 31 11.50 -1.83 25.11
N TYR A 32 11.96 -3.08 25.15
CA TYR A 32 11.28 -4.17 25.82
C TYR A 32 12.22 -4.78 26.85
N ALA A 33 11.71 -5.05 28.04
CA ALA A 33 12.42 -5.76 29.09
C ALA A 33 11.48 -6.81 29.68
N CYS A 34 12.02 -7.96 30.05
CA CYS A 34 11.26 -8.99 30.76
C CYS A 34 11.10 -8.56 32.23
N PRO A 35 9.90 -8.66 32.83
CA PRO A 35 9.72 -8.38 34.25
C PRO A 35 10.62 -9.23 35.16
N ASP A 36 10.85 -10.48 34.77
CA ASP A 36 11.68 -11.44 35.53
C ASP A 36 13.18 -11.26 35.27
N HIS A 37 13.56 -10.57 34.19
CA HIS A 37 14.94 -10.30 33.79
C HIS A 37 15.08 -8.82 33.38
N PRO A 38 15.00 -7.88 34.33
CA PRO A 38 14.96 -6.45 34.04
C PRO A 38 16.29 -5.90 33.47
N ASP A 39 17.37 -6.66 33.62
CA ASP A 39 18.69 -6.39 33.03
C ASP A 39 18.77 -6.75 31.53
N GLN A 40 17.86 -7.60 31.04
CA GLN A 40 17.80 -8.00 29.64
C GLN A 40 16.88 -7.08 28.85
N VAL A 41 17.49 -6.04 28.26
CA VAL A 41 16.78 -5.00 27.50
C VAL A 41 16.98 -5.19 26.00
N THR A 42 15.88 -5.26 25.25
CA THR A 42 15.89 -5.33 23.78
C THR A 42 15.33 -4.04 23.18
N HIS A 43 16.09 -3.43 22.27
CA HIS A 43 15.65 -2.27 21.51
C HIS A 43 15.22 -2.68 20.10
N ILE A 44 14.01 -2.28 19.70
CA ILE A 44 13.42 -2.57 18.40
C ILE A 44 13.25 -1.26 17.63
N PRO A 45 14.09 -0.97 16.62
CA PRO A 45 13.98 0.24 15.82
C PRO A 45 12.64 0.34 15.08
N LYS A 46 12.06 1.55 15.05
CA LYS A 46 10.80 1.78 14.36
C LYS A 46 10.99 1.78 12.85
N THR A 47 10.08 1.12 12.16
CA THR A 47 10.04 1.08 10.69
C THR A 47 9.20 2.22 10.13
N CYS A 48 9.57 2.78 8.97
CA CYS A 48 8.87 3.92 8.37
C CYS A 48 7.47 3.62 7.79
N LYS A 49 7.18 2.33 7.54
CA LYS A 49 5.95 1.80 6.90
C LYS A 49 5.62 2.42 5.54
N SER A 50 6.57 3.11 4.91
CA SER A 50 6.37 3.69 3.58
C SER A 50 6.42 2.62 2.50
N ARG A 51 5.54 2.75 1.49
CA ARG A 51 5.58 1.95 0.25
C ARG A 51 6.84 2.16 -0.58
N PHE A 52 7.58 3.25 -0.35
CA PHE A 52 8.82 3.57 -1.06
C PHE A 52 10.06 2.96 -0.39
N CYS A 53 9.93 2.44 0.84
CA CYS A 53 11.01 1.72 1.49
C CYS A 53 10.96 0.25 1.09
N SER A 54 11.98 -0.26 0.40
CA SER A 54 12.06 -1.64 -0.08
C SER A 54 11.79 -2.69 1.01
N VAL A 55 12.37 -2.48 2.20
CA VAL A 55 12.21 -3.38 3.35
C VAL A 55 10.79 -3.36 3.90
N CYS A 56 10.20 -2.17 4.08
CA CYS A 56 8.84 -2.06 4.62
C CYS A 56 7.78 -2.48 3.61
N ALA A 57 7.98 -2.13 2.34
CA ALA A 57 7.07 -2.42 1.26
C ALA A 57 6.99 -3.93 1.02
N LYS A 58 8.12 -4.65 0.99
CA LYS A 58 8.13 -6.11 0.81
C LYS A 58 7.27 -6.82 1.85
N ILE A 59 7.44 -6.47 3.14
CA ILE A 59 6.65 -7.07 4.24
C ILE A 59 5.15 -6.79 4.05
N GLN A 60 4.79 -5.59 3.60
CA GLN A 60 3.38 -5.24 3.35
C GLN A 60 2.80 -5.99 2.16
N VAL A 61 3.57 -6.12 1.07
CA VAL A 61 3.18 -6.89 -0.11
C VAL A 61 2.99 -8.36 0.27
N ASP A 62 3.91 -8.95 1.03
CA ASP A 62 3.81 -10.35 1.44
C ASP A 62 2.57 -10.62 2.29
N LYS A 63 2.27 -9.72 3.24
CA LYS A 63 1.04 -9.80 4.04
C LYS A 63 -0.19 -9.72 3.14
N TRP A 64 -0.22 -8.74 2.24
CA TRP A 64 -1.33 -8.58 1.30
C TRP A 64 -1.52 -9.80 0.41
N VAL A 65 -0.43 -10.38 -0.13
CA VAL A 65 -0.48 -11.61 -0.93
C VAL A 65 -1.03 -12.76 -0.10
N ALA A 66 -0.56 -12.93 1.14
CA ALA A 66 -1.07 -13.97 2.03
C ALA A 66 -2.57 -13.79 2.33
N ASP A 67 -3.02 -12.56 2.54
CA ASP A 67 -4.43 -12.24 2.76
C ASP A 67 -5.28 -12.51 1.51
N MET A 68 -4.82 -12.11 0.32
CA MET A 68 -5.50 -12.38 -0.94
C MET A 68 -5.59 -13.88 -1.21
N ASN A 69 -4.52 -14.64 -0.97
CA ASN A 69 -4.51 -16.10 -1.13
C ASN A 69 -5.54 -16.80 -0.25
N ARG A 70 -5.90 -16.23 0.91
CA ARG A 70 -6.96 -16.77 1.77
C ARG A 70 -8.37 -16.54 1.22
N LEU A 71 -8.54 -15.55 0.34
CA LEU A 71 -9.85 -15.26 -0.28
C LEU A 71 -10.15 -16.18 -1.47
N PHE A 72 -9.12 -16.74 -2.10
CA PHE A 72 -9.29 -17.64 -3.23
C PHE A 72 -9.71 -19.05 -2.75
N PRO A 73 -10.70 -19.68 -3.39
CA PRO A 73 -11.06 -21.06 -3.08
C PRO A 73 -9.92 -22.01 -3.50
N ASN A 74 -9.75 -23.11 -2.75
CA ASN A 74 -8.76 -24.14 -3.07
C ASN A 74 -9.27 -25.08 -4.18
N CYS A 75 -9.60 -24.52 -5.33
CA CYS A 75 -10.03 -25.25 -6.53
C CYS A 75 -9.55 -24.52 -7.80
N PRO A 76 -9.53 -25.17 -8.98
CA PRO A 76 -9.28 -24.48 -10.24
C PRO A 76 -10.33 -23.37 -10.47
N TYR A 77 -9.88 -22.18 -10.88
CA TYR A 77 -10.73 -21.03 -11.18
C TYR A 77 -10.31 -20.34 -12.48
N PHE A 78 -11.26 -19.63 -13.10
CA PHE A 78 -11.01 -18.81 -14.28
C PHE A 78 -10.93 -17.33 -13.87
N HIS A 79 -9.91 -16.62 -14.36
CA HIS A 79 -9.83 -15.17 -14.23
C HIS A 79 -10.45 -14.52 -15.47
N ILE A 80 -11.58 -13.86 -15.29
CA ILE A 80 -12.31 -13.18 -16.39
C ILE A 80 -11.98 -11.68 -16.33
N THR A 81 -11.48 -11.14 -17.45
CA THR A 81 -11.17 -9.71 -17.57
C THR A 81 -12.14 -9.05 -18.54
N PHE A 82 -12.83 -8.00 -18.08
CA PHE A 82 -13.61 -7.13 -18.96
C PHE A 82 -12.75 -6.00 -19.50
N THR A 83 -12.80 -5.81 -20.82
CA THR A 83 -12.06 -4.73 -21.49
C THR A 83 -13.03 -3.65 -21.93
N VAL A 84 -12.71 -2.38 -21.68
CA VAL A 84 -13.52 -1.27 -22.17
C VAL A 84 -13.22 -1.02 -23.66
N PRO A 85 -14.23 -1.05 -24.54
CA PRO A 85 -14.08 -0.68 -25.95
C PRO A 85 -13.48 0.73 -26.12
N SER A 86 -12.64 0.93 -27.14
CA SER A 86 -11.89 2.17 -27.33
C SER A 86 -12.77 3.42 -27.38
N GLN A 87 -13.97 3.28 -27.95
CA GLN A 87 -14.97 4.34 -28.13
C GLN A 87 -15.42 4.94 -26.78
N PHE A 88 -15.42 4.15 -25.71
CA PHE A 88 -15.86 4.59 -24.38
C PHE A 88 -14.73 5.14 -23.51
N ARG A 89 -13.46 4.98 -23.89
CA ARG A 89 -12.32 5.34 -23.02
C ARG A 89 -12.26 6.84 -22.72
N ILE A 90 -12.49 7.69 -23.73
CA ILE A 90 -12.49 9.15 -23.56
C ILE A 90 -13.66 9.56 -22.66
N LEU A 91 -14.86 9.03 -22.92
CA LEU A 91 -16.05 9.30 -22.11
C LEU A 91 -15.82 8.95 -20.63
N LEU A 92 -15.24 7.77 -20.34
CA LEU A 92 -14.95 7.35 -18.96
C LEU A 92 -13.82 8.16 -18.32
N PHE A 93 -12.86 8.64 -19.13
CA PHE A 93 -11.79 9.50 -18.65
C PHE A 93 -12.34 10.84 -18.16
N GLU A 94 -13.23 11.46 -18.95
CA GLU A 94 -13.89 12.73 -18.61
C GLU A 94 -14.96 12.56 -17.52
N LYS A 95 -15.78 11.52 -17.61
CA LYS A 95 -16.90 11.25 -16.69
C LYS A 95 -16.62 10.02 -15.83
N ARG A 96 -15.74 10.20 -14.84
CA ARG A 96 -15.34 9.13 -13.89
C ARG A 96 -16.51 8.52 -13.11
N SER A 97 -17.61 9.25 -12.93
CA SER A 97 -18.83 8.73 -12.28
C SER A 97 -19.45 7.54 -13.01
N LEU A 98 -19.22 7.40 -14.33
CA LEU A 98 -19.76 6.30 -15.13
C LEU A 98 -19.00 4.98 -14.95
N LEU A 99 -17.82 4.97 -14.30
CA LEU A 99 -17.04 3.76 -14.09
C LEU A 99 -17.83 2.70 -13.30
N ASN A 100 -18.61 3.13 -12.31
CA ASN A 100 -19.46 2.22 -11.53
C ASN A 100 -20.47 1.48 -12.42
N ALA A 101 -21.05 2.17 -13.43
CA ALA A 101 -22.00 1.54 -14.34
C ALA A 101 -21.33 0.45 -15.19
N VAL A 102 -20.08 0.67 -15.64
CA VAL A 102 -19.32 -0.33 -16.40
C VAL A 102 -19.02 -1.57 -15.54
N PHE A 103 -18.63 -1.38 -14.27
CA PHE A 103 -18.42 -2.50 -13.36
C PHE A 103 -19.70 -3.27 -13.06
N SER A 104 -20.82 -2.57 -12.84
CA SER A 104 -22.13 -3.20 -12.65
C SER A 104 -22.56 -4.00 -13.88
N ALA A 105 -22.39 -3.45 -15.08
CA ALA A 105 -22.70 -4.14 -16.33
C ALA A 105 -21.84 -5.40 -16.50
N GLY A 106 -20.52 -5.32 -16.23
CA GLY A 106 -19.64 -6.49 -16.25
C GLY A 106 -20.08 -7.58 -15.27
N ALA A 107 -20.43 -7.20 -14.04
CA ALA A 107 -20.92 -8.14 -13.03
C ALA A 107 -22.22 -8.85 -13.48
N GLN A 108 -23.14 -8.13 -14.11
CA GLN A 108 -24.40 -8.70 -14.63
C GLN A 108 -24.20 -9.71 -15.76
N THR A 109 -23.09 -9.68 -16.49
CA THR A 109 -22.80 -10.69 -17.53
C THR A 109 -22.35 -12.04 -16.98
N LEU A 110 -22.01 -12.11 -15.69
CA LEU A 110 -21.55 -13.34 -15.02
C LEU A 110 -22.65 -14.05 -14.22
N LEU A 111 -23.83 -13.42 -14.09
CA LEU A 111 -25.02 -13.95 -13.41
C LEU A 111 -26.00 -14.52 -14.44
#